data_AF-T1CNQ6-F1
#
_entry.id   AF-T1CNQ6-F1
#
_cell.length_a   1.000
_cell.length_b   1.000
_cell.length_c   1.000
_cell.angle_alpha   90.00
_cell.angle_beta   90.00
_cell.angle_gamma   90.00
#
_symmetry.space_group_name_H-M   'P 1'
#
loop_
_entity.id
_entity.type
_entity.pdbx_description
1 polymer ?
#
loop_
_entity_poly.entity_id
_entity_poly.type
_entity_poly.pdbx_seq_one_letter_code
_entity_poly.pdbx_strand_id
1 'polypeptide(L)'
;MENRIKEQMGLFADRLSTDEMRGNQLRLYFSALAYTLMEALRRLGLQGTEWAQAQVDTIRLKLFKIGALVKIGVRRVRLQLSSAYPWKHLYAAAFHALRC
;
A
#
# COMPACT_ATOMS: atom_id res chain seq x y z
N MET A 1 -12.44 13.58 8.77
CA MET A 1 -11.04 13.81 9.21
C MET A 1 -10.56 12.66 10.09
N GLU A 2 -11.35 12.24 11.08
CA GLU A 2 -11.04 11.13 12.01
C GLU A 2 -10.61 9.81 11.32
N ASN A 3 -11.36 9.34 10.32
CA ASN A 3 -11.02 8.10 9.61
C ASN A 3 -9.63 8.13 8.95
N ARG A 4 -9.22 9.30 8.44
CA ARG A 4 -7.90 9.47 7.80
C ARG A 4 -6.76 9.34 8.81
N ILE A 5 -6.95 9.89 10.02
CA ILE A 5 -5.98 9.79 11.11
C ILE A 5 -5.86 8.33 11.59
N LYS A 6 -6.99 7.63 11.73
CA LYS A 6 -6.99 6.21 12.11
C LYS A 6 -6.27 5.33 11.08
N GLU A 7 -6.49 5.57 9.79
CA GLU A 7 -5.79 4.82 8.73
C GLU A 7 -4.27 5.09 8.72
N GLN A 8 -3.82 6.27 9.12
CA GLN A 8 -2.39 6.57 9.30
C GLN A 8 -1.76 5.79 10.47
N MET A 9 -2.53 5.44 11.51
CA MET A 9 -2.04 4.55 12.58
C MET A 9 -1.77 3.14 12.04
N GLY A 10 -2.58 2.66 11.09
CA GLY A 10 -2.27 1.47 10.31
C GLY A 10 -0.93 1.58 9.56
N LEU A 11 -0.48 2.79 9.26
CA LEU A 11 0.82 3.09 8.64
C LEU A 11 1.88 3.56 9.65
N PHE A 12 1.76 3.08 10.90
CA PHE A 12 2.77 3.25 11.96
C PHE A 12 2.97 4.68 12.46
N ALA A 13 1.97 5.56 12.28
CA ALA A 13 2.03 6.93 12.80
C ALA A 13 2.09 6.99 14.34
N ASP A 14 1.70 5.91 15.02
CA ASP A 14 1.78 5.71 16.47
C ASP A 14 3.20 5.36 16.95
N ARG A 15 4.10 4.93 16.07
CA ARG A 15 5.45 4.46 16.42
C ARG A 15 6.45 5.60 16.49
N LEU A 16 6.32 6.45 17.49
CA LEU A 16 7.23 7.57 17.79
C LEU A 16 8.14 7.18 18.97
N SER A 17 9.35 6.71 18.67
CA SER A 17 10.27 6.15 19.68
C SER A 17 11.70 6.66 19.54
N THR A 18 11.93 7.74 18.79
CA THR A 18 13.26 8.36 18.73
C THR A 18 13.45 9.31 19.89
N ASP A 19 14.67 9.42 20.40
CA ASP A 19 15.01 10.33 21.50
C ASP A 19 14.79 11.81 21.12
N GLU A 20 14.97 12.14 19.83
CA GLU A 20 14.75 13.49 19.32
C GLU A 20 13.34 13.69 18.74
N MET A 21 12.72 14.84 19.04
CA MET A 21 11.42 15.24 18.48
C MET A 21 11.43 15.31 16.95
N ARG A 22 12.52 15.81 16.34
CA ARG A 22 12.65 15.93 14.88
C ARG A 22 12.61 14.57 14.19
N GLY A 23 13.19 13.54 14.81
CA GLY A 23 13.11 12.16 14.30
C GLY A 23 11.68 11.63 14.29
N ASN A 24 10.92 11.90 15.37
CA ASN A 24 9.52 11.51 15.47
C ASN A 24 8.65 12.28 14.46
N GLN A 25 8.91 13.57 14.24
CA GLN A 25 8.22 14.37 13.22
C GLN A 25 8.43 13.82 11.81
N LEU A 26 9.67 13.45 11.45
CA LEU A 26 9.96 12.83 10.17
C LEU A 26 9.23 11.49 9.99
N ARG A 27 9.19 10.65 11.02
CA ARG A 27 8.45 9.38 11.00
C ARG A 27 6.97 9.59 10.73
N LEU A 28 6.36 10.57 11.41
CA LEU A 28 4.96 10.94 11.19
C LEU A 28 4.72 11.42 9.75
N TYR A 29 5.64 12.20 9.18
CA TYR A 29 5.56 12.63 7.78
C TYR A 29 5.63 11.46 6.79
N PHE A 30 6.44 10.43 7.05
CA PHE A 30 6.43 9.23 6.22
C PHE A 30 5.11 8.47 6.30
N SER A 31 4.51 8.36 7.49
CA SER A 31 3.17 7.75 7.63
C SER A 31 2.10 8.55 6.87
N ALA A 32 2.15 9.88 6.92
CA ALA A 32 1.25 10.74 6.16
C ALA A 32 1.45 10.60 4.63
N LEU A 33 2.70 10.55 4.16
CA LEU A 33 3.02 10.34 2.75
C LEU A 33 2.54 8.96 2.26
N ALA A 34 2.79 7.91 3.04
CA ALA A 34 2.32 6.57 2.74
C ALA A 34 0.78 6.53 2.63
N TYR A 35 0.09 7.27 3.49
CA TYR A 35 -1.37 7.39 3.40
C TYR A 35 -1.82 8.03 2.09
N THR A 36 -1.18 9.12 1.67
CA THR A 36 -1.49 9.76 0.38
C THR A 36 -1.26 8.82 -0.80
N LEU A 37 -0.21 8.00 -0.78
CA LEU A 37 0.05 6.99 -1.82
C LEU A 37 -1.01 5.89 -1.82
N MET A 38 -1.42 5.41 -0.65
CA MET A 38 -2.49 4.41 -0.51
C MET A 38 -3.83 4.95 -1.02
N GLU A 39 -4.13 6.21 -0.74
CA GLU A 39 -5.32 6.90 -1.24
C GLU A 39 -5.30 7.04 -2.77
N ALA A 40 -4.15 7.41 -3.34
CA ALA A 40 -3.98 7.47 -4.79
C ALA A 40 -4.15 6.08 -5.42
N LEU A 41 -3.60 5.04 -4.81
CA LEU A 41 -3.79 3.65 -5.27
C LEU A 41 -5.26 3.24 -5.23
N ARG A 42 -6.00 3.57 -4.16
CA ARG A 42 -7.44 3.31 -4.08
C ARG A 42 -8.19 3.98 -5.23
N ARG A 43 -7.92 5.27 -5.42
CA ARG A 43 -8.62 6.11 -6.41
C ARG A 43 -8.29 5.74 -7.85
N LEU A 44 -7.04 5.36 -8.14
CA LEU A 44 -6.58 5.14 -9.52
C LEU A 44 -6.51 3.65 -9.88
N GLY A 45 -6.01 2.82 -8.98
CA GLY A 45 -5.77 1.39 -9.25
C GLY A 45 -6.91 0.47 -8.83
N LEU A 46 -7.64 0.80 -7.76
CA LEU A 46 -8.70 -0.07 -7.21
C LEU A 46 -10.11 0.43 -7.49
N GLN A 47 -10.25 1.51 -8.26
CA GLN A 47 -11.55 2.03 -8.66
C GLN A 47 -12.36 0.95 -9.42
N GLY A 48 -13.63 0.79 -9.04
CA GLY A 48 -14.50 -0.22 -9.64
C GLY A 48 -14.28 -1.66 -9.13
N THR A 49 -13.37 -1.86 -8.17
CA THR A 49 -13.20 -3.14 -7.47
C THR A 49 -13.87 -3.11 -6.10
N GLU A 50 -14.02 -4.28 -5.47
CA GLU A 50 -14.48 -4.40 -4.07
C GLU A 50 -13.57 -3.65 -3.07
N TRP A 51 -12.33 -3.34 -3.44
CA TRP A 51 -11.37 -2.65 -2.57
C TRP A 51 -11.26 -1.14 -2.83
N ALA A 52 -12.16 -0.56 -3.64
CA ALA A 52 -12.22 0.89 -3.85
C ALA A 52 -12.36 1.67 -2.53
N GLN A 53 -13.01 1.08 -1.52
CA GLN A 53 -13.20 1.63 -0.17
C GLN A 53 -12.51 0.79 0.92
N ALA A 54 -11.58 -0.10 0.54
CA ALA A 54 -10.88 -0.94 1.52
C ALA A 54 -10.03 -0.10 2.47
N GLN A 55 -9.95 -0.51 3.74
CA GLN A 55 -9.05 0.10 4.71
C GLN A 55 -7.58 -0.07 4.30
N VAL A 56 -6.76 0.91 4.67
CA VAL A 56 -5.31 0.91 4.41
C VAL A 56 -4.60 -0.36 4.93
N ASP A 57 -5.00 -0.90 6.09
CA ASP A 57 -4.44 -2.16 6.61
C ASP A 57 -4.73 -3.35 5.69
N THR A 58 -5.93 -3.44 5.14
CA THR A 58 -6.33 -4.49 4.18
C THR A 58 -5.45 -4.42 2.94
N ILE A 59 -5.28 -3.23 2.36
CA ILE A 59 -4.45 -3.04 1.18
C ILE A 59 -2.98 -3.36 1.50
N ARG A 60 -2.44 -2.87 2.63
CA ARG A 60 -1.05 -3.15 3.03
C ARG A 60 -0.82 -4.65 3.19
N LEU A 61 -1.69 -5.33 3.93
CA LEU A 61 -1.50 -6.75 4.28
C LEU A 61 -1.80 -7.69 3.12
N LYS A 62 -2.78 -7.36 2.27
CA LYS A 62 -3.25 -8.30 1.24
C LYS A 62 -2.76 -7.98 -0.17
N LEU A 63 -2.37 -6.73 -0.46
CA LEU A 63 -1.87 -6.33 -1.78
C LEU A 63 -0.36 -6.17 -1.81
N PHE A 64 0.23 -5.55 -0.77
CA PHE A 64 1.67 -5.29 -0.71
C PHE A 64 2.45 -6.37 0.03
N LYS A 65 1.93 -6.87 1.16
CA LYS A 65 2.57 -7.93 1.94
C LYS A 65 2.23 -9.31 1.36
N ILE A 66 2.68 -9.56 0.14
CA ILE A 66 2.45 -10.82 -0.58
C ILE A 66 3.76 -11.54 -0.89
N GLY A 67 3.70 -12.88 -0.94
CA GLY A 67 4.80 -13.70 -1.46
C GLY A 67 4.69 -13.88 -2.97
N ALA A 68 5.72 -13.48 -3.71
CA ALA A 68 5.82 -13.65 -5.15
C ALA A 68 7.27 -13.87 -5.56
N LEU A 69 7.51 -14.63 -6.64
CA LEU A 69 8.84 -14.72 -7.24
C LEU A 69 9.08 -13.44 -8.05
N VAL A 70 10.12 -12.70 -7.67
CA VAL A 70 10.50 -11.45 -8.33
C VAL A 70 11.70 -11.72 -9.25
N LYS A 71 11.52 -11.49 -10.55
CA LYS A 71 12.61 -11.54 -11.54
C LYS A 71 12.88 -10.13 -12.04
N ILE A 72 14.05 -9.60 -11.69
CA ILE A 72 14.48 -8.26 -12.08
C ILE A 72 15.39 -8.40 -13.29
N GLY A 73 15.03 -7.73 -14.39
CA GLY A 73 15.91 -7.55 -15.54
C GLY A 73 16.21 -6.07 -15.79
N VAL A 74 17.07 -5.78 -16.75
CA VAL A 74 17.54 -4.41 -17.05
C VAL A 74 16.39 -3.44 -17.36
N ARG A 75 15.33 -3.90 -18.02
CA ARG A 75 14.21 -3.06 -18.47
C ARG A 75 12.90 -3.28 -17.72
N ARG A 76 12.74 -4.41 -17.02
CA ARG A 76 11.44 -4.85 -16.50
C ARG A 76 11.62 -5.67 -15.22
N VAL A 77 10.70 -5.46 -14.29
CA VAL A 77 10.47 -6.33 -13.14
C VAL A 77 9.28 -7.23 -13.48
N ARG A 78 9.45 -8.55 -13.31
CA ARG A 78 8.38 -9.53 -13.47
C ARG A 78 8.04 -10.13 -12.11
N LEU A 79 6.75 -10.18 -11.82
CA LEU A 79 6.21 -10.78 -10.60
C LEU A 79 5.45 -12.04 -10.98
N GLN A 80 5.83 -13.19 -10.41
CA GLN A 80 5.08 -14.43 -10.53
C GLN A 80 4.38 -14.68 -9.19
N LEU A 81 3.06 -14.49 -9.18
CA LEU A 81 2.21 -14.66 -8.00
C LEU A 81 1.98 -16.15 -7.72
N SER A 82 1.88 -16.52 -6.45
CA SER A 82 1.51 -17.87 -6.04
C SER A 82 0.14 -18.28 -6.59
N SER A 83 -0.01 -19.55 -6.99
CA SER A 83 -1.30 -20.12 -7.41
C SER A 83 -2.34 -20.09 -6.28
N ALA A 84 -1.90 -20.13 -5.03
CA ALA A 84 -2.77 -20.08 -3.85
C ALA A 84 -3.13 -18.65 -3.41
N TYR A 85 -2.56 -17.60 -4.02
CA TYR A 85 -2.88 -16.22 -3.65
C TYR A 85 -4.34 -15.86 -4.04
N PRO A 86 -5.24 -15.58 -3.09
CA PRO A 86 -6.67 -15.44 -3.40
C PRO A 86 -7.01 -14.20 -4.23
N TRP A 87 -6.30 -13.09 -4.00
CA TRP A 87 -6.62 -11.78 -4.58
C TRP A 87 -5.81 -11.46 -5.86
N LYS A 88 -5.38 -12.49 -6.60
CA LYS A 88 -4.66 -12.34 -7.88
C LYS A 88 -5.38 -11.40 -8.86
N HIS A 89 -6.70 -11.53 -8.95
CA HIS A 89 -7.52 -10.73 -9.86
C HIS A 89 -7.51 -9.24 -9.49
N LEU A 90 -7.58 -8.89 -8.20
CA LEU A 90 -7.46 -7.51 -7.72
C LEU A 90 -6.07 -6.95 -7.95
N TYR A 91 -5.03 -7.74 -7.70
CA TYR A 91 -3.65 -7.34 -7.98
C TYR A 91 -3.45 -7.03 -9.46
N ALA A 92 -3.94 -7.92 -10.34
CA ALA A 92 -3.86 -7.73 -11.78
C ALA A 92 -4.65 -6.48 -12.21
N ALA A 93 -5.88 -6.29 -11.70
CA ALA A 93 -6.70 -5.12 -12.01
C ALA A 93 -5.97 -3.81 -11.64
N ALA A 94 -5.43 -3.73 -10.42
CA ALA A 94 -4.66 -2.57 -9.98
C ALA A 94 -3.40 -2.34 -10.82
N PHE A 95 -2.68 -3.41 -11.14
CA PHE A 95 -1.48 -3.33 -11.96
C PHE A 95 -1.79 -2.85 -13.38
N HIS A 96 -2.88 -3.31 -13.98
CA HIS A 96 -3.30 -2.88 -15.31
C HIS A 96 -3.80 -1.43 -15.33
N ALA A 97 -4.57 -1.01 -14.32
CA ALA A 97 -5.06 0.35 -14.21
C ALA A 97 -3.94 1.40 -14.05
N LEU A 98 -2.81 1.00 -13.46
CA LEU A 98 -1.65 1.88 -13.24
C LEU A 98 -0.58 1.79 -14.33
N ARG A 99 -0.73 0.90 -15.32
CA ARG A 99 0.18 0.83 -16.46
C ARG A 99 -0.25 1.80 -17.55
N CYS A 100 0.56 2.83 -17.74
CA CYS A 100 0.55 3.64 -18.96
C CYS A 100 1.20 2.87 -20.13
#